data_AF-A0A2E3FI54-F1
#
_entry.id   AF-A0A2E3FI54-F1
#
_cell.length_a   1.000
_cell.length_b   1.000
_cell.length_c   1.000
_cell.angle_alpha   90.00
_cell.angle_beta   90.00
_cell.angle_gamma   90.00
#
_symmetry.space_group_name_H-M   'P 1'
#
loop_
_entity.id
_entity.type
_entity.pdbx_description
1 polymer ?
#
loop_
_entity_poly.entity_id
_entity_poly.type
_entity_poly.pdbx_seq_one_letter_code
_entity_poly.pdbx_strand_id
1 'polypeptide(L)' 'MSGSIRREGDYLVIRLPVREVHGLRVALQPCSCRAAKSKATAGIREKLDKGLAKALFTKPTTKAG' A
#
# COMPACT_ATOMS: atom_id res chain seq x y z
N MET A 1 -9.04 1.85 -3.52
CA MET A 1 -8.10 0.74 -3.35
C MET A 1 -8.78 -0.26 -2.44
N SER A 2 -9.18 -1.40 -3.00
CA SER A 2 -9.69 -2.53 -2.22
C SER A 2 -8.55 -3.51 -2.03
N GLY A 3 -8.32 -3.99 -0.81
CA GLY A 3 -7.15 -4.80 -0.50
C GLY A 3 -6.95 -5.02 0.99
N SER A 4 -5.91 -5.76 1.35
CA SER A 4 -5.54 -5.99 2.75
C SER A 4 -4.03 -5.90 2.93
N ILE A 5 -3.62 -5.32 4.05
CA ILE A 5 -2.23 -5.28 4.50
C ILE A 5 -2.15 -6.06 5.80
N ARG A 6 -1.21 -6.99 5.89
CA ARG A 6 -1.03 -7.87 7.04
C ARG A 6 0.46 -8.09 7.28
N ARG A 7 0.83 -8.41 8.53
CA ARG A 7 2.19 -8.79 8.90
C ARG A 7 2.30 -10.32 8.90
N GLU A 8 3.31 -10.84 8.24
CA GLU A 8 3.66 -12.27 8.18
C GLU A 8 5.15 -12.41 8.53
N GLY A 9 5.44 -12.77 9.78
CA GLY A 9 6.80 -12.75 10.32
C GLY A 9 7.44 -11.36 10.26
N ASP A 10 8.59 -11.28 9.60
CA ASP A 10 9.33 -10.04 9.36
C ASP A 10 8.87 -9.29 8.10
N TYR A 11 7.85 -9.80 7.41
CA TYR A 11 7.34 -9.23 6.17
C TYR A 11 5.98 -8.54 6.36
N LEU A 12 5.73 -7.52 5.54
CA LEU A 12 4.39 -6.99 5.31
C LEU A 12 3.89 -7.48 3.95
N VAL A 13 2.73 -8.13 3.95
CA VAL A 13 2.07 -8.66 2.76
C VAL A 13 0.91 -7.76 2.38
N ILE A 14 0.95 -7.23 1.16
CA ILE A 14 -0.10 -6.39 0.56
C ILE A 14 -0.83 -7.21 -0.50
N ARG A 15 -2.11 -7.49 -0.27
CA ARG A 15 -2.99 -8.14 -1.25
C ARG A 15 -3.92 -7.12 -1.89
N LEU A 16 -3.88 -7.05 -3.21
CA LEU A 16 -4.73 -6.18 -4.03
C LEU A 16 -5.28 -6.94 -5.25
N PRO A 17 -6.47 -6.58 -5.76
CA PRO A 17 -6.98 -7.10 -7.02
C PRO A 17 -6.05 -6.73 -8.18
N VAL A 18 -5.83 -7.67 -9.11
CA VAL A 18 -4.95 -7.47 -10.28
C VAL A 18 -5.33 -6.22 -11.07
N ARG A 19 -6.63 -5.94 -11.22
CA ARG A 19 -7.16 -4.74 -11.90
C ARG A 19 -6.69 -3.41 -11.27
N GLU A 20 -6.31 -3.40 -9.99
CA GLU A 20 -5.85 -2.19 -9.29
C GLU A 20 -4.31 -2.05 -9.31
N VAL A 21 -3.57 -3.08 -9.72
CA VAL A 21 -2.10 -3.09 -9.74
C VAL A 21 -1.54 -2.00 -10.64
N HIS A 22 -2.15 -1.77 -11.81
CA HIS A 22 -1.69 -0.72 -12.72
C HIS A 22 -1.76 0.67 -12.08
N GLY A 23 -2.88 0.98 -11.40
CA GLY A 23 -3.06 2.25 -10.70
C GLY A 23 -2.03 2.44 -9.60
N LEU A 24 -1.74 1.39 -8.83
CA LEU A 24 -0.69 1.42 -7.81
C LEU A 24 0.70 1.64 -8.42
N ARG A 25 1.04 0.95 -9.51
CA ARG A 25 2.31 1.12 -10.22
C ARG A 25 2.52 2.57 -10.65
N VAL A 26 1.51 3.17 -11.27
CA VAL A 26 1.59 4.57 -11.72
C VAL A 26 1.71 5.54 -10.53
N ALA A 27 1.01 5.26 -9.44
CA ALA A 27 1.05 6.08 -8.23
C ALA A 27 2.43 6.07 -7.53
N LEU A 28 3.17 4.96 -7.62
CA LEU A 28 4.49 4.79 -7.00
C LEU A 28 5.65 5.14 -7.93
N GLN A 29 5.40 5.37 -9.22
CA GLN A 29 6.47 5.75 -10.14
C GLN A 29 7.14 7.06 -9.68
N PRO A 30 8.48 7.14 -9.69
CA PRO A 30 9.20 8.35 -9.36
C PRO A 30 8.75 9.49 -10.28
N CYS A 31 8.53 10.69 -9.72
CA CYS A 31 8.37 11.90 -10.54
C CYS A 31 9.73 12.58 -10.68
N SER A 32 10.08 12.96 -11.90
CA SER A 32 11.20 13.88 -12.18
C SER A 32 10.92 15.28 -11.63
N CYS A 33 9.64 15.62 -11.46
CA CYS A 33 9.19 16.76 -10.71
C CYS A 33 9.30 16.44 -9.21
N ARG A 34 9.91 17.28 -8.37
CA ARG A 34 9.85 17.12 -6.89
C ARG A 34 8.43 17.20 -6.30
N ALA A 35 7.40 17.31 -7.15
CA ALA A 35 6.00 17.39 -6.79
C ALA A 35 5.29 16.04 -6.97
N ALA A 36 4.12 15.90 -6.33
CA ALA A 36 3.28 14.73 -6.51
C ALA A 36 2.84 14.60 -7.99
N LYS A 37 3.09 13.44 -8.61
CA LYS A 37 2.64 13.10 -9.97
C LYS A 37 1.11 13.05 -10.04
N SER A 38 0.49 14.20 -10.28
CA SER A 38 -0.97 14.43 -10.37
C SER A 38 -1.79 14.15 -9.08
N LYS A 39 -2.86 14.92 -8.88
CA LYS A 39 -3.87 14.69 -7.82
C LYS A 39 -4.58 13.34 -7.99
N ALA A 40 -4.63 12.82 -9.22
CA ALA A 40 -5.32 11.57 -9.56
C ALA A 40 -4.79 10.34 -8.78
N THR A 41 -3.50 10.32 -8.43
CA THR A 41 -2.87 9.21 -7.69
C THR A 41 -2.62 9.52 -6.21
N ALA A 42 -2.96 10.73 -5.75
CA ALA A 42 -2.74 11.15 -4.36
C ALA A 42 -3.53 10.29 -3.38
N GLY A 43 -4.80 10.02 -3.68
CA GLY A 43 -5.66 9.19 -2.82
C GLY A 43 -5.22 7.71 -2.75
N ILE A 44 -4.49 7.20 -3.74
CA ILE A 44 -3.91 5.84 -3.68
C ILE A 44 -2.74 5.83 -2.70
N ARG A 45 -1.83 6.81 -2.81
CA ARG A 45 -0.68 6.96 -1.92
C ARG A 45 -1.10 7.17 -0.46
N GLU A 46 -2.08 8.03 -0.23
CA GLU A 46 -2.61 8.29 1.12
C GLU A 46 -3.23 7.03 1.75
N LYS A 47 -4.01 6.26 0.99
CA LYS A 47 -4.61 5.02 1.48
C LYS A 47 -3.55 3.95 1.79
N LEU A 48 -2.53 3.86 0.94
CA LEU A 48 -1.41 2.96 1.15
C LEU A 48 -0.63 3.33 2.42
N ASP A 49 -0.29 4.61 2.58
CA ASP A 49 0.42 5.14 3.76
C ASP A 49 -0.32 4.84 5.06
N LYS A 50 -1.61 5.19 5.14
CA LYS A 50 -2.46 4.88 6.31
C LYS A 50 -2.52 3.38 6.61
N GLY A 51 -2.60 2.56 5.56
CA GLY A 51 -2.62 1.11 5.71
C GLY A 51 -1.32 0.54 6.25
N LEU A 52 -0.18 1.04 5.75
CA LEU A 52 1.17 0.67 6.22
C LEU A 52 1.39 1.12 7.66
N ALA A 53 1.07 2.38 7.99
CA ALA A 53 1.15 2.90 9.35
C ALA A 53 0.35 2.01 10.31
N LYS A 54 -0.90 1.70 9.97
CA LYS A 54 -1.72 0.80 10.78
C LYS A 54 -1.06 -0.58 10.95
N ALA A 55 -0.51 -1.16 9.89
CA ALA A 55 0.11 -2.49 9.94
C ALA A 55 1.40 -2.52 10.78
N LEU A 56 2.18 -1.44 10.78
CA LEU A 56 3.40 -1.31 11.61
C LEU A 56 3.08 -1.30 13.10
N PHE A 57 1.98 -0.66 13.50
CA PHE A 57 1.56 -0.55 14.91
C PHE A 57 0.58 -1.64 15.35
N THR A 58 0.13 -2.52 14.45
CA THR A 58 -0.75 -3.64 14.78
C THR A 58 0.10 -4.85 15.22
N LYS A 59 -0.30 -5.51 16.32
CA LYS A 59 0.35 -6.74 16.79
C LYS A 59 0.38 -7.80 15.67
N PRO A 60 1.47 -8.55 15.49
CA PRO A 60 1.54 -9.61 14.48
C PRO A 60 0.42 -10.61 14.75
N THR A 61 -0.45 -10.81 13.76
CA THR A 61 -1.44 -11.88 13.81
C THR A 61 -0.76 -13.19 13.44
N THR A 62 -0.24 -13.89 14.44
CA THR A 62 0.26 -15.26 14.29
C THR A 62 -0.90 -16.15 13.86
N LYS A 63 -0.97 -16.51 12.58
CA LYS A 63 -1.75 -17.67 12.16
C LYS A 63 -0.88 -18.89 12.47
N ALA A 64 -1.17 -19.55 13.59
CA ALA A 64 -0.77 -20.93 13.81
C ALA A 64 -1.50 -21.78 12.76
N GLY A 65 -0.73 -22.39 11.86
CA GLY A 65 -1.20 -23.47 11.00
C GLY A 65 -1.28 -24.77 11.78
#